data_AF-A0A7W5AV94-F1
#
_entry.id   AF-A0A7W5AV94-F1
#
_cell.length_a   1.000
_cell.length_b   1.000
_cell.length_c   1.000
_cell.angle_alpha   90.00
_cell.angle_beta   90.00
_cell.angle_gamma   90.00
#
_symmetry.space_group_name_H-M   'P 1'
#
loop_
_entity.id
_entity.type
_entity.pdbx_description
1 polymer ?
#
loop_
_entity_poly.entity_id
_entity_poly.type
_entity_poly.pdbx_seq_one_letter_code
_entity_poly.pdbx_strand_id
1 'polypeptide(L)'
;MEKRLTRTELFFSLGFIFMLVVAVGAFFYGAKIGAEQTEAKYVEEKAHLSGAPSEPGSYPQQDLVSFYHTVFLPYREFQSEWYKTMDKLAAASLSEPASALKELASLAKENYKRASSSSMQSSSPLLQQAQVEMLKGIKLLGEAASRASVSSKDLADAELMRALVNDSFYKEGVEQVTASQLDYYKSMLRWSNTVNSKIPATYDPSGVLGIAQWKTLSLTVKNKLMADQLKARQLLTPYYPQDLTTGVDEYILSGEATKMKMKTVDAVVDLLVNAKAIRSGDFMSSKSRLYEKEVLPQLPFFFSEEN
;
A
#
# COMPACT_ATOMS: atom_id res chain seq x y z
N MET A 1 -9.05 56.65 -8.58
CA MET A 1 -10.50 56.31 -8.65
C MET A 1 -10.63 54.83 -8.35
N GLU A 2 -10.81 54.47 -7.09
CA GLU A 2 -11.10 53.08 -6.70
C GLU A 2 -12.58 52.80 -7.03
N LYS A 3 -12.83 52.02 -8.09
CA LYS A 3 -14.16 51.48 -8.36
C LYS A 3 -14.47 50.43 -7.31
N ARG A 4 -15.15 50.83 -6.23
CA ARG A 4 -15.79 49.88 -5.33
C ARG A 4 -16.77 49.05 -6.14
N LEU A 5 -16.62 47.72 -6.09
CA LEU A 5 -17.57 46.79 -6.70
C LEU A 5 -18.98 47.13 -6.21
N THR A 6 -19.90 47.28 -7.15
CA THR A 6 -21.31 47.47 -6.84
C THR A 6 -21.83 46.20 -6.15
N ARG A 7 -22.75 46.34 -5.19
CA ARG A 7 -23.28 45.21 -4.39
C ARG A 7 -23.73 44.04 -5.28
N THR A 8 -24.24 44.32 -6.46
CA THR A 8 -24.65 43.35 -7.48
C THR A 8 -23.48 42.53 -8.05
N GLU A 9 -22.33 43.15 -8.32
CA GLU A 9 -21.13 42.45 -8.79
C GLU A 9 -20.54 41.55 -7.69
N LEU A 10 -20.65 41.98 -6.42
CA LEU A 10 -20.23 41.17 -5.28
C LEU A 10 -21.09 39.89 -5.18
N PHE A 11 -22.42 40.00 -5.28
CA PHE A 11 -23.32 38.83 -5.30
C PHE A 11 -23.05 37.90 -6.50
N PHE A 12 -22.76 38.46 -7.67
CA PHE A 12 -22.44 37.67 -8.85
C PHE A 12 -21.12 36.88 -8.68
N SER A 13 -20.08 37.53 -8.13
CA SER A 13 -18.81 36.87 -7.82
C SER A 13 -18.95 35.77 -6.76
N LEU A 14 -19.77 36.00 -5.74
CA LEU A 14 -20.03 35.03 -4.68
C LEU A 14 -20.83 33.82 -5.20
N GLY A 15 -21.81 34.06 -6.07
CA GLY A 15 -22.56 33.01 -6.75
C GLY A 15 -21.68 32.16 -7.68
N PHE A 16 -20.74 32.80 -8.39
CA PHE A 16 -19.80 32.10 -9.26
C PHE A 16 -18.84 31.21 -8.45
N ILE A 17 -18.28 31.71 -7.34
CA ILE A 17 -17.42 30.93 -6.44
C ILE A 17 -18.21 29.76 -5.84
N PHE A 18 -19.44 30.01 -5.38
CA PHE A 18 -20.29 28.95 -4.84
C PHE A 18 -20.57 27.85 -5.88
N MET A 19 -20.90 28.23 -7.12
CA MET A 19 -21.11 27.28 -8.21
C MET A 19 -19.84 26.46 -8.51
N LEU A 20 -18.67 27.10 -8.47
CA LEU A 20 -17.39 26.42 -8.67
C LEU A 20 -17.13 25.36 -7.58
N VAL A 21 -17.39 25.69 -6.31
CA VAL A 21 -17.24 24.77 -5.17
C VAL A 21 -18.20 23.58 -5.30
N VAL A 22 -19.47 23.84 -5.67
CA VAL A 22 -20.46 22.78 -5.88
C VAL A 22 -20.08 21.88 -7.06
N ALA A 23 -19.60 22.46 -8.17
CA ALA A 23 -19.16 21.68 -9.34
C ALA A 23 -17.96 20.78 -9.02
N VAL A 24 -16.98 21.28 -8.27
CA VAL A 24 -15.82 20.50 -7.81
C VAL A 24 -16.25 19.39 -6.84
N GLY A 25 -17.14 19.71 -5.89
CA GLY A 25 -17.70 18.71 -4.98
C GLY A 25 -18.48 17.60 -5.70
N ALA A 26 -19.31 17.97 -6.67
CA ALA A 26 -20.07 17.03 -7.50
C ALA A 26 -19.14 16.18 -8.40
N PHE A 27 -18.06 16.76 -8.93
CA PHE A 27 -17.06 16.04 -9.71
C PHE A 27 -16.36 14.96 -8.87
N PHE A 28 -15.85 15.30 -7.67
CA PHE A 28 -15.21 14.33 -6.79
C PHE A 28 -16.19 13.28 -6.29
N TYR A 29 -17.43 13.66 -5.99
CA TYR A 29 -18.48 12.71 -5.60
C TYR A 29 -18.85 11.76 -6.74
N GLY A 30 -18.98 12.28 -7.97
CA GLY A 30 -19.21 11.49 -9.18
C GLY A 30 -18.04 10.55 -9.49
N ALA A 31 -16.79 10.98 -9.29
CA ALA A 31 -15.62 10.13 -9.44
C ALA A 31 -15.61 8.99 -8.41
N LYS A 32 -16.02 9.27 -7.15
CA LYS A 32 -16.17 8.26 -6.11
C LYS A 32 -17.25 7.23 -6.45
N ILE A 33 -18.46 7.67 -6.82
CA ILE A 33 -19.54 6.76 -7.23
C ILE A 33 -19.16 5.97 -8.49
N GLY A 34 -18.50 6.59 -9.46
CA GLY A 34 -18.01 5.91 -10.65
C GLY A 34 -17.00 4.81 -10.33
N ALA A 35 -16.12 5.05 -9.36
CA ALA A 35 -15.20 4.03 -8.86
C ALA A 35 -15.96 2.88 -8.16
N GLU A 36 -16.91 3.19 -7.28
CA GLU A 36 -17.73 2.20 -6.56
C GLU A 36 -18.61 1.35 -7.51
N GLN A 37 -19.20 1.96 -8.54
CA GLN A 37 -19.99 1.22 -9.55
C GLN A 37 -19.11 0.36 -10.47
N THR A 38 -17.88 0.80 -10.75
CA THR A 38 -16.93 -0.01 -11.52
C THR A 38 -16.49 -1.21 -10.68
N GLU A 39 -16.27 -1.02 -9.38
CA GLU A 39 -15.98 -2.10 -8.42
C GLU A 39 -17.15 -3.09 -8.33
N ALA A 40 -18.39 -2.60 -8.16
CA ALA A 40 -19.58 -3.45 -8.13
C ALA A 40 -19.74 -4.27 -9.42
N LYS A 41 -19.55 -3.66 -10.60
CA LYS A 41 -19.59 -4.39 -11.88
C LYS A 41 -18.45 -5.39 -12.03
N TYR A 42 -17.25 -5.07 -11.54
CA TYR A 42 -16.12 -6.01 -11.54
C TYR A 42 -16.38 -7.23 -10.65
N VAL A 43 -17.01 -7.02 -9.48
CA VAL A 43 -17.43 -8.09 -8.57
C VAL A 43 -18.56 -8.93 -9.19
N GLU A 44 -19.55 -8.29 -9.82
CA GLU A 44 -20.70 -8.96 -10.43
C GLU A 44 -20.32 -9.75 -11.71
N GLU A 45 -19.53 -9.19 -12.62
CA GLU A 45 -19.07 -9.89 -13.84
C GLU A 45 -18.16 -11.08 -13.53
N LYS A 46 -17.41 -11.06 -12.42
CA LYS A 46 -16.52 -12.17 -12.03
C LYS A 46 -17.16 -13.19 -11.08
N ALA A 47 -18.29 -12.88 -10.44
CA ALA A 47 -19.08 -13.85 -9.69
C ALA A 47 -19.60 -15.00 -10.59
N HIS A 48 -19.81 -14.73 -11.88
CA HIS A 48 -20.26 -15.71 -12.87
C HIS A 48 -19.17 -16.66 -13.41
N LEU A 49 -17.90 -16.49 -13.03
CA LEU A 49 -16.76 -17.28 -13.52
C LEU A 49 -16.24 -18.35 -12.54
N SER A 50 -16.92 -18.58 -11.40
CA SER A 50 -16.41 -19.43 -10.32
C SER A 50 -16.98 -20.85 -10.38
N GLY A 51 -16.10 -21.85 -10.53
CA GLY A 51 -16.41 -23.28 -10.31
C GLY A 51 -16.73 -23.61 -8.84
N ALA A 52 -17.06 -24.88 -8.58
CA ALA A 52 -17.65 -25.48 -7.37
C ALA A 52 -17.42 -24.77 -6.00
N PRO A 53 -18.43 -24.78 -5.09
CA PRO A 53 -18.41 -24.00 -3.86
C PRO A 53 -17.38 -24.55 -2.85
N SER A 54 -16.22 -23.92 -2.81
CA SER A 54 -15.34 -23.93 -1.63
C SER A 54 -15.92 -22.99 -0.57
N GLU A 55 -15.82 -23.38 0.71
CA GLU A 55 -16.27 -22.53 1.83
C GLU A 55 -15.58 -21.15 1.76
N PRO A 56 -16.35 -20.05 1.69
CA PRO A 56 -15.81 -18.71 1.69
C PRO A 56 -14.90 -18.47 2.91
N GLY A 57 -13.70 -17.95 2.67
CA GLY A 57 -12.74 -17.62 3.73
C GLY A 57 -11.72 -18.71 4.07
N SER A 58 -11.62 -19.76 3.26
CA SER A 58 -10.61 -20.84 3.43
C SER A 58 -9.19 -20.43 3.02
N TYR A 59 -9.02 -19.41 2.17
CA TYR A 59 -7.74 -18.85 1.68
C TYR A 59 -6.64 -19.91 1.45
N PRO A 60 -6.84 -20.87 0.53
CA PRO A 60 -5.88 -21.94 0.31
C PRO A 60 -4.50 -21.41 -0.12
N GLN A 61 -3.45 -22.17 0.16
CA GLN A 61 -2.06 -21.81 -0.19
C GLN A 61 -1.92 -21.43 -1.67
N GLN A 62 -2.61 -22.16 -2.56
CA GLN A 62 -2.59 -21.90 -4.00
C GLN A 62 -3.12 -20.50 -4.36
N ASP A 63 -4.15 -20.02 -3.67
CA ASP A 63 -4.69 -18.68 -3.92
C ASP A 63 -3.71 -17.59 -3.49
N LEU A 64 -3.03 -17.78 -2.35
CA LEU A 64 -1.97 -16.85 -1.89
C LEU A 64 -0.80 -16.79 -2.88
N VAL A 65 -0.41 -17.94 -3.44
CA VAL A 65 0.68 -18.05 -4.44
C VAL A 65 0.23 -17.45 -5.78
N SER A 66 -1.01 -17.72 -6.21
CA SER A 66 -1.57 -17.13 -7.41
C SER A 66 -1.57 -15.61 -7.32
N PHE A 67 -2.11 -15.05 -6.23
CA PHE A 67 -2.09 -13.62 -5.98
C PHE A 67 -0.66 -13.04 -5.96
N TYR A 68 0.29 -13.78 -5.37
CA TYR A 68 1.70 -13.37 -5.37
C TYR A 68 2.22 -13.11 -6.77
N HIS A 69 2.07 -14.09 -7.67
CA HIS A 69 2.64 -14.01 -9.02
C HIS A 69 1.85 -13.11 -9.95
N THR A 70 0.53 -13.06 -9.82
CA THR A 70 -0.30 -12.33 -10.79
C THR A 70 -0.59 -10.89 -10.39
N VAL A 71 -0.60 -10.57 -9.10
CA VAL A 71 -0.96 -9.22 -8.61
C VAL A 71 0.21 -8.57 -7.88
N PHE A 72 0.74 -9.26 -6.86
CA PHE A 72 1.71 -8.64 -5.95
C PHE A 72 3.08 -8.43 -6.60
N LEU A 73 3.61 -9.40 -7.33
CA LEU A 73 4.93 -9.31 -7.96
C LEU A 73 5.00 -8.21 -9.04
N PRO A 74 4.05 -8.09 -9.99
CA PRO A 74 4.01 -6.96 -10.93
C PRO A 74 3.96 -5.60 -10.22
N TYR A 75 3.19 -5.49 -9.13
CA TYR A 75 3.19 -4.29 -8.30
C TYR A 75 4.58 -4.01 -7.70
N ARG A 76 5.28 -5.04 -7.18
CA ARG A 76 6.61 -4.87 -6.59
C ARG A 76 7.66 -4.42 -7.60
N GLU A 77 7.57 -4.89 -8.85
CA GLU A 77 8.38 -4.38 -9.95
C GLU A 77 8.14 -2.88 -10.19
N PHE A 78 6.88 -2.46 -10.30
CA PHE A 78 6.52 -1.05 -10.41
C PHE A 78 7.04 -0.22 -9.23
N GLN A 79 6.81 -0.70 -8.01
CA GLN A 79 7.19 -0.01 -6.79
C GLN A 79 8.71 0.15 -6.69
N SER A 80 9.49 -0.85 -7.10
CA SER A 80 10.95 -0.78 -7.11
C SER A 80 11.46 0.31 -8.05
N GLU A 81 10.96 0.37 -9.28
CA GLU A 81 11.33 1.43 -10.23
C GLU A 81 10.80 2.80 -9.80
N TRP A 82 9.62 2.86 -9.16
CA TRP A 82 9.11 4.08 -8.52
C TRP A 82 10.13 4.64 -7.52
N TYR A 83 10.56 3.83 -6.55
CA TYR A 83 11.53 4.25 -5.54
C TYR A 83 12.84 4.72 -6.14
N LYS A 84 13.41 3.93 -7.04
CA LYS A 84 14.66 4.27 -7.72
C LYS A 84 14.57 5.60 -8.46
N THR A 85 13.42 5.88 -9.09
CA THR A 85 13.18 7.17 -9.76
C THR A 85 13.04 8.30 -8.74
N MET A 86 12.26 8.10 -7.68
CA MET A 86 12.08 9.11 -6.62
C MET A 86 13.38 9.43 -5.90
N ASP A 87 14.22 8.43 -5.63
CA ASP A 87 15.53 8.61 -4.99
C ASP A 87 16.47 9.43 -5.89
N LYS A 88 16.51 9.10 -7.20
CA LYS A 88 17.30 9.88 -8.15
C LYS A 88 16.79 11.31 -8.29
N LEU A 89 15.47 11.50 -8.28
CA LEU A 89 14.84 12.82 -8.34
C LEU A 89 15.14 13.64 -7.06
N ALA A 90 15.04 13.03 -5.89
CA ALA A 90 15.37 13.65 -4.61
C ALA A 90 16.86 14.04 -4.52
N ALA A 91 17.75 13.25 -5.16
CA ALA A 91 19.18 13.52 -5.25
C ALA A 91 19.55 14.51 -6.38
N ALA A 92 18.57 15.07 -7.10
CA ALA A 92 18.78 15.92 -8.28
C ALA A 92 19.73 15.30 -9.33
N SER A 93 19.62 13.98 -9.49
CA SER A 93 20.51 13.16 -10.33
C SER A 93 19.83 12.60 -11.58
N LEU A 94 18.57 12.96 -11.82
CA LEU A 94 17.87 12.67 -13.08
C LEU A 94 18.20 13.75 -14.10
N SER A 95 18.85 13.37 -15.20
CA SER A 95 19.08 14.28 -16.33
C SER A 95 17.78 14.64 -17.06
N GLU A 96 16.82 13.71 -17.11
CA GLU A 96 15.55 13.85 -17.84
C GLU A 96 14.36 13.42 -16.96
N PRO A 97 13.96 14.23 -15.95
CA PRO A 97 12.85 13.89 -15.04
C PRO A 97 11.53 13.61 -15.78
N ALA A 98 11.22 14.39 -16.82
CA ALA A 98 10.01 14.23 -17.62
C ALA A 98 9.90 12.83 -18.26
N SER A 99 11.00 12.32 -18.79
CA SER A 99 11.06 11.03 -19.46
C SER A 99 10.97 9.88 -18.44
N ALA A 100 11.73 9.95 -17.34
CA ALA A 100 11.66 8.95 -16.27
C ALA A 100 10.25 8.81 -15.68
N LEU A 101 9.55 9.93 -15.49
CA LEU A 101 8.17 9.93 -15.00
C LEU A 101 7.15 9.37 -16.02
N LYS A 102 7.38 9.56 -17.33
CA LYS A 102 6.57 8.91 -18.39
C LYS A 102 6.79 7.41 -18.43
N GLU A 103 8.02 6.96 -18.21
CA GLU A 103 8.36 5.55 -18.13
C GLU A 103 7.63 4.91 -16.94
N LEU A 104 7.63 5.55 -15.75
CA LEU A 104 6.83 5.10 -14.61
C LEU A 104 5.33 5.01 -14.92
N ALA A 105 4.77 6.03 -15.58
CA ALA A 105 3.36 6.01 -15.97
C ALA A 105 3.05 4.86 -16.96
N SER A 106 4.00 4.54 -17.85
CA SER A 106 3.87 3.44 -18.81
C SER A 106 3.98 2.08 -18.11
N LEU A 107 4.94 1.93 -17.20
CA LEU A 107 5.13 0.74 -16.37
C LEU A 107 3.90 0.46 -15.49
N ALA A 108 3.26 1.51 -14.95
CA ALA A 108 2.00 1.37 -14.22
C ALA A 108 0.90 0.79 -15.12
N LYS A 109 0.75 1.27 -16.37
CA LYS A 109 -0.24 0.76 -17.33
C LYS A 109 0.02 -0.70 -17.72
N GLU A 110 1.29 -1.06 -17.89
CA GLU A 110 1.67 -2.45 -18.19
C GLU A 110 1.36 -3.38 -17.01
N ASN A 111 1.75 -2.99 -15.80
CA ASN A 111 1.47 -3.75 -14.58
C ASN A 111 -0.02 -3.89 -14.30
N TYR A 112 -0.79 -2.82 -14.52
CA TYR A 112 -2.25 -2.88 -14.45
C TYR A 112 -2.81 -3.94 -15.40
N LYS A 113 -2.37 -3.96 -16.67
CA LYS A 113 -2.82 -4.95 -17.65
C LYS A 113 -2.49 -6.37 -17.18
N ARG A 114 -1.24 -6.62 -16.75
CA ARG A 114 -0.80 -7.93 -16.22
C ARG A 114 -1.62 -8.38 -15.01
N ALA A 115 -1.84 -7.50 -14.03
CA ALA A 115 -2.60 -7.83 -12.84
C ALA A 115 -4.11 -7.96 -13.08
N SER A 116 -4.65 -7.31 -14.12
CA SER A 116 -6.08 -7.34 -14.44
C SER A 116 -6.52 -8.62 -15.16
N SER A 117 -5.59 -9.32 -15.82
CA SER A 117 -5.90 -10.53 -16.62
C SER A 117 -6.18 -11.77 -15.79
N SER A 118 -5.79 -11.80 -14.50
CA SER A 118 -6.15 -12.90 -13.60
C SER A 118 -7.46 -12.62 -12.85
N SER A 119 -8.17 -13.67 -12.45
CA SER A 119 -9.29 -13.59 -11.50
C SER A 119 -8.94 -14.33 -10.23
N MET A 120 -9.24 -13.73 -9.07
CA MET A 120 -9.15 -14.42 -7.78
C MET A 120 -10.41 -15.26 -7.53
N GLN A 121 -10.25 -16.41 -6.89
CA GLN A 121 -11.37 -17.30 -6.56
C GLN A 121 -12.33 -16.65 -5.57
N SER A 122 -13.63 -16.96 -5.69
CA SER A 122 -14.69 -16.45 -4.80
C SER A 122 -14.56 -16.91 -3.35
N SER A 123 -13.84 -18.01 -3.11
CA SER A 123 -13.43 -18.48 -1.78
C SER A 123 -12.48 -17.54 -1.05
N SER A 124 -11.83 -16.62 -1.77
CA SER A 124 -10.80 -15.73 -1.25
C SER A 124 -11.17 -14.24 -1.38
N PRO A 125 -12.22 -13.77 -0.69
CA PRO A 125 -12.73 -12.40 -0.87
C PRO A 125 -11.72 -11.31 -0.49
N LEU A 126 -10.85 -11.52 0.51
CA LEU A 126 -9.77 -10.56 0.79
C LEU A 126 -8.77 -10.44 -0.37
N LEU A 127 -8.52 -11.52 -1.12
CA LEU A 127 -7.62 -11.46 -2.28
C LEU A 127 -8.29 -10.78 -3.47
N GLN A 128 -9.60 -10.96 -3.64
CA GLN A 128 -10.39 -10.21 -4.62
C GLN A 128 -10.34 -8.71 -4.32
N GLN A 129 -10.62 -8.33 -3.07
CA GLN A 129 -10.54 -6.94 -2.63
C GLN A 129 -9.14 -6.38 -2.83
N ALA A 130 -8.10 -7.10 -2.38
CA ALA A 130 -6.72 -6.70 -2.57
C ALA A 130 -6.36 -6.52 -4.04
N GLN A 131 -6.89 -7.34 -4.95
CA GLN A 131 -6.64 -7.17 -6.39
C GLN A 131 -7.25 -5.88 -6.92
N VAL A 132 -8.51 -5.58 -6.57
CA VAL A 132 -9.20 -4.35 -6.98
C VAL A 132 -8.46 -3.12 -6.47
N GLU A 133 -8.13 -3.10 -5.19
CA GLU A 133 -7.38 -2.02 -4.55
C GLU A 133 -6.00 -1.83 -5.19
N MET A 134 -5.30 -2.93 -5.49
CA MET A 134 -3.99 -2.85 -6.16
C MET A 134 -4.10 -2.23 -7.55
N LEU A 135 -5.06 -2.69 -8.35
CA LEU A 135 -5.30 -2.18 -9.69
C LEU A 135 -5.65 -0.70 -9.67
N LYS A 136 -6.51 -0.28 -8.74
CA LYS A 136 -6.86 1.13 -8.54
C LYS A 136 -5.62 1.94 -8.14
N GLY A 137 -4.85 1.44 -7.17
CA GLY A 137 -3.64 2.09 -6.68
C GLY A 137 -2.58 2.31 -7.76
N ILE A 138 -2.23 1.26 -8.52
CA ILE A 138 -1.28 1.35 -9.63
C ILE A 138 -1.75 2.37 -10.68
N LYS A 139 -3.04 2.34 -11.04
CA LYS A 139 -3.60 3.29 -12.01
C LYS A 139 -3.44 4.73 -11.52
N LEU A 140 -3.81 5.01 -10.27
CA LEU A 140 -3.72 6.35 -9.68
C LEU A 140 -2.26 6.84 -9.57
N LEU A 141 -1.33 5.98 -9.14
CA LEU A 141 0.10 6.30 -9.10
C LEU A 141 0.66 6.56 -10.50
N GLY A 142 0.23 5.79 -11.50
CA GLY A 142 0.56 6.04 -12.90
C GLY A 142 0.09 7.41 -13.40
N GLU A 143 -1.11 7.84 -13.02
CA GLU A 143 -1.59 9.19 -13.36
C GLU A 143 -0.87 10.29 -12.61
N ALA A 144 -0.50 10.06 -11.34
CA ALA A 144 0.34 10.99 -10.59
C ALA A 144 1.70 11.19 -11.27
N ALA A 145 2.35 10.10 -11.72
CA ALA A 145 3.60 10.16 -12.48
C ALA A 145 3.43 10.87 -13.83
N SER A 146 2.35 10.57 -14.56
CA SER A 146 2.01 11.22 -15.83
C SER A 146 1.88 12.74 -15.68
N ARG A 147 1.17 13.19 -14.65
CA ARG A 147 1.01 14.63 -14.33
C ARG A 147 2.32 15.27 -13.89
N ALA A 148 3.10 14.60 -13.04
CA ALA A 148 4.41 15.08 -12.62
C ALA A 148 5.38 15.21 -13.81
N SER A 149 5.31 14.31 -14.81
CA SER A 149 6.10 14.45 -16.03
C SER A 149 5.82 15.78 -16.76
N VAL A 150 4.56 16.21 -16.81
CA VAL A 150 4.20 17.50 -17.40
C VAL A 150 4.76 18.65 -16.56
N SER A 151 4.54 18.63 -15.25
CA SER A 151 5.00 19.68 -14.32
C SER A 151 6.53 19.79 -14.23
N SER A 152 7.27 18.72 -14.52
CA SER A 152 8.74 18.70 -14.46
C SER A 152 9.41 19.68 -15.44
N LYS A 153 8.67 20.20 -16.42
CA LYS A 153 9.17 21.24 -17.34
C LYS A 153 9.27 22.61 -16.68
N ASP A 154 8.44 22.85 -15.67
CA ASP A 154 8.25 24.17 -15.04
C ASP A 154 8.75 24.19 -13.59
N LEU A 155 8.92 23.03 -12.95
CA LEU A 155 9.32 22.90 -11.55
C LEU A 155 10.72 22.31 -11.41
N ALA A 156 11.50 22.85 -10.47
CA ALA A 156 12.74 22.21 -10.04
C ALA A 156 12.46 20.90 -9.27
N ASP A 157 13.40 19.96 -9.29
CA ASP A 157 13.25 18.60 -8.75
C ASP A 157 12.67 18.54 -7.32
N ALA A 158 13.16 19.38 -6.41
CA ALA A 158 12.69 19.41 -5.03
C ALA A 158 11.24 19.92 -4.89
N GLU A 159 10.80 20.82 -5.77
CA GLU A 159 9.43 21.32 -5.83
C GLU A 159 8.52 20.33 -6.54
N LEU A 160 9.01 19.69 -7.59
CA LEU A 160 8.33 18.61 -8.30
C LEU A 160 8.03 17.44 -7.35
N MET A 161 9.01 17.02 -6.55
CA MET A 161 8.82 15.99 -5.52
C MET A 161 7.74 16.39 -4.51
N ARG A 162 7.81 17.62 -4.01
CA ARG A 162 6.79 18.15 -3.08
C ARG A 162 5.40 18.21 -3.71
N ALA A 163 5.31 18.58 -4.98
CA ALA A 163 4.05 18.62 -5.72
C ALA A 163 3.50 17.21 -5.93
N LEU A 164 4.34 16.24 -6.31
CA LEU A 164 3.95 14.86 -6.55
C LEU A 164 3.40 14.19 -5.28
N VAL A 165 4.12 14.28 -4.15
CA VAL A 165 3.63 13.65 -2.89
C VAL A 165 2.38 14.31 -2.34
N ASN A 166 2.10 15.55 -2.75
CA ASN A 166 0.88 16.26 -2.38
C ASN A 166 -0.28 16.07 -3.35
N ASP A 167 -0.03 15.45 -4.51
CA ASP A 167 -1.03 15.19 -5.53
C ASP A 167 -2.12 14.24 -5.01
N SER A 168 -3.38 14.52 -5.35
CA SER A 168 -4.52 13.72 -4.90
C SER A 168 -4.48 12.29 -5.45
N PHE A 169 -4.03 12.10 -6.69
CA PHE A 169 -3.87 10.77 -7.29
C PHE A 169 -2.74 10.01 -6.61
N TYR A 170 -1.66 10.68 -6.22
CA TYR A 170 -0.61 10.04 -5.45
C TYR A 170 -1.14 9.56 -4.10
N LYS A 171 -1.78 10.46 -3.32
CA LYS A 171 -2.30 10.13 -1.98
C LYS A 171 -3.34 9.00 -2.01
N GLU A 172 -4.31 9.09 -2.92
CA GLU A 172 -5.30 8.02 -3.09
C GLU A 172 -4.65 6.74 -3.62
N GLY A 173 -3.68 6.84 -4.53
CA GLY A 173 -2.92 5.70 -5.01
C GLY A 173 -2.20 4.95 -3.89
N VAL A 174 -1.53 5.68 -2.99
CA VAL A 174 -0.86 5.13 -1.81
C VAL A 174 -1.86 4.48 -0.84
N GLU A 175 -2.99 5.11 -0.58
CA GLU A 175 -4.07 4.52 0.24
C GLU A 175 -4.51 3.16 -0.31
N GLN A 176 -4.74 3.08 -1.63
CA GLN A 176 -5.23 1.87 -2.28
C GLN A 176 -4.18 0.74 -2.30
N VAL A 177 -2.91 1.02 -2.62
CA VAL A 177 -1.88 -0.03 -2.62
C VAL A 177 -1.53 -0.51 -1.21
N THR A 178 -1.60 0.36 -0.19
CA THR A 178 -1.38 -0.04 1.20
C THR A 178 -2.58 -0.79 1.78
N ALA A 179 -3.81 -0.46 1.36
CA ALA A 179 -5.00 -1.26 1.65
C ALA A 179 -4.90 -2.66 1.05
N SER A 180 -4.51 -2.75 -0.22
CA SER A 180 -4.31 -4.02 -0.91
C SER A 180 -3.27 -4.90 -0.21
N GLN A 181 -2.13 -4.30 0.16
CA GLN A 181 -1.09 -4.99 0.90
C GLN A 181 -1.65 -5.52 2.23
N LEU A 182 -2.36 -4.68 3.00
CA LEU A 182 -2.97 -5.10 4.24
C LEU A 182 -3.92 -6.30 4.05
N ASP A 183 -4.79 -6.27 3.05
CA ASP A 183 -5.73 -7.36 2.80
C ASP A 183 -5.02 -8.65 2.36
N TYR A 184 -3.87 -8.54 1.67
CA TYR A 184 -3.01 -9.68 1.41
C TYR A 184 -2.37 -10.26 2.69
N TYR A 185 -1.93 -9.44 3.63
CA TYR A 185 -1.43 -9.97 4.92
C TYR A 185 -2.55 -10.51 5.82
N LYS A 186 -3.77 -9.96 5.73
CA LYS A 186 -4.94 -10.54 6.42
C LYS A 186 -5.28 -11.92 5.86
N SER A 187 -5.21 -12.14 4.55
CA SER A 187 -5.45 -13.47 3.98
C SER A 187 -4.38 -14.48 4.38
N MET A 188 -3.11 -14.06 4.50
CA MET A 188 -2.04 -14.90 5.08
C MET A 188 -2.31 -15.27 6.54
N LEU A 189 -2.84 -14.33 7.35
CA LEU A 189 -3.22 -14.61 8.74
C LEU A 189 -4.38 -15.62 8.81
N ARG A 190 -5.38 -15.47 7.94
CA ARG A 190 -6.49 -16.43 7.82
C ARG A 190 -5.99 -17.83 7.44
N TRP A 191 -5.12 -17.92 6.44
CA TRP A 191 -4.45 -19.17 6.07
C TRP A 191 -3.66 -19.76 7.24
N SER A 192 -2.95 -18.94 8.02
CA SER A 192 -2.15 -19.42 9.15
C SER A 192 -3.01 -20.09 10.22
N ASN A 193 -4.23 -19.60 10.42
CA ASN A 193 -5.21 -20.21 11.33
C ASN A 193 -5.70 -21.58 10.84
N THR A 194 -5.82 -21.80 9.53
CA THR A 194 -6.22 -23.13 8.98
C THR A 194 -5.12 -24.17 9.18
N VAL A 195 -3.86 -23.75 9.17
CA VAL A 195 -2.69 -24.62 9.42
C VAL A 195 -2.43 -24.81 10.91
N ASN A 196 -2.62 -23.77 11.72
CA ASN A 196 -2.42 -23.80 13.16
C ASN A 196 -3.50 -22.99 13.88
N SER A 197 -4.47 -23.70 14.46
CA SER A 197 -5.64 -23.11 15.13
C SER A 197 -5.31 -22.26 16.36
N LYS A 198 -4.07 -22.31 16.88
CA LYS A 198 -3.60 -21.42 17.95
C LYS A 198 -3.31 -19.99 17.45
N ILE A 199 -3.05 -19.84 16.15
CA ILE A 199 -2.93 -18.53 15.51
C ILE A 199 -4.35 -18.02 15.24
N PRO A 200 -4.72 -16.80 15.68
CA PRO A 200 -6.07 -16.31 15.48
C PRO A 200 -6.31 -15.97 14.00
N ALA A 201 -7.54 -16.21 13.52
CA ALA A 201 -7.90 -15.92 12.13
C ALA A 201 -7.95 -14.40 11.82
N THR A 202 -8.20 -13.58 12.83
CA THR A 202 -8.07 -12.11 12.79
C THR A 202 -7.37 -11.63 14.04
N TYR A 203 -6.72 -10.49 13.95
CA TYR A 203 -6.12 -9.87 15.10
C TYR A 203 -6.15 -8.35 14.97
N ASP A 204 -6.85 -7.71 15.90
CA ASP A 204 -6.88 -6.28 16.10
C ASP A 204 -6.71 -6.04 17.61
N PRO A 205 -5.66 -5.31 18.04
CA PRO A 205 -5.43 -5.11 19.45
C PRO A 205 -6.55 -4.23 20.04
N SER A 206 -7.04 -4.58 21.24
CA SER A 206 -8.09 -3.84 21.94
C SER A 206 -7.66 -2.45 22.46
N GLY A 207 -6.42 -2.05 22.18
CA GLY A 207 -5.82 -0.79 22.59
C GLY A 207 -4.38 -0.69 22.11
N VAL A 208 -3.60 0.19 22.75
CA VAL A 208 -2.19 0.40 22.40
C VAL A 208 -1.38 -0.86 22.66
N LEU A 209 -0.69 -1.35 21.63
CA LEU A 209 0.06 -2.60 21.70
C LEU A 209 1.37 -2.43 22.49
N GLY A 210 1.41 -3.01 23.68
CA GLY A 210 2.61 -3.02 24.52
C GLY A 210 3.68 -4.01 24.03
N ILE A 211 4.95 -3.73 24.32
CA ILE A 211 6.08 -4.61 23.95
C ILE A 211 5.94 -6.03 24.54
N ALA A 212 5.40 -6.15 25.76
CA ALA A 212 5.19 -7.47 26.38
C ALA A 212 4.20 -8.32 25.60
N GLN A 213 3.09 -7.72 25.14
CA GLN A 213 2.09 -8.40 24.32
C GLN A 213 2.64 -8.72 22.93
N TRP A 214 3.38 -7.80 22.31
CA TRP A 214 4.02 -8.03 21.01
C TRP A 214 4.88 -9.30 20.98
N LYS A 215 5.66 -9.54 22.04
CA LYS A 215 6.55 -10.71 22.15
C LYS A 215 5.81 -12.04 22.12
N THR A 216 4.52 -12.08 22.43
CA THR A 216 3.74 -13.33 22.45
C THR A 216 3.03 -13.62 21.13
N LEU A 217 3.09 -12.71 20.16
CA LEU A 217 2.39 -12.84 18.88
C LEU A 217 3.21 -13.67 17.89
N SER A 218 2.54 -14.48 17.07
CA SER A 218 3.17 -15.16 15.94
C SER A 218 3.64 -14.15 14.90
N LEU A 219 4.62 -14.55 14.08
CA LEU A 219 5.14 -13.70 13.02
C LEU A 219 4.06 -13.27 12.02
N THR A 220 3.09 -14.13 11.72
CA THR A 220 2.00 -13.81 10.79
C THR A 220 1.05 -12.74 11.32
N VAL A 221 0.78 -12.73 12.63
CA VAL A 221 0.07 -11.64 13.30
C VAL A 221 0.90 -10.36 13.27
N LYS A 222 2.19 -10.44 13.60
CA LYS A 222 3.10 -9.28 13.58
C LYS A 222 3.19 -8.64 12.19
N ASN A 223 3.30 -9.46 11.13
CA ASN A 223 3.37 -8.98 9.75
C ASN A 223 2.08 -8.26 9.33
N LYS A 224 0.90 -8.80 9.68
CA LYS A 224 -0.37 -8.10 9.47
C LYS A 224 -0.40 -6.77 10.21
N LEU A 225 0.03 -6.74 11.48
CA LEU A 225 0.10 -5.50 12.25
C LEU A 225 1.05 -4.48 11.62
N MET A 226 2.19 -4.89 11.08
CA MET A 226 3.09 -3.97 10.36
C MET A 226 2.46 -3.45 9.06
N ALA A 227 1.68 -4.28 8.36
CA ALA A 227 0.88 -3.80 7.23
C ALA A 227 -0.18 -2.77 7.67
N ASP A 228 -0.83 -2.95 8.84
CA ASP A 228 -1.71 -1.94 9.41
C ASP A 228 -0.96 -0.63 9.69
N GLN A 229 0.24 -0.71 10.26
CA GLN A 229 1.06 0.47 10.59
C GLN A 229 1.46 1.24 9.32
N LEU A 230 1.79 0.54 8.23
CA LEU A 230 2.11 1.16 6.94
C LEU A 230 0.88 1.81 6.30
N LYS A 231 -0.27 1.13 6.32
CA LYS A 231 -1.54 1.70 5.84
C LYS A 231 -1.94 2.93 6.64
N ALA A 232 -1.95 2.84 7.96
CA ALA A 232 -2.35 3.94 8.85
C ALA A 232 -1.50 5.21 8.67
N ARG A 233 -0.23 5.05 8.30
CA ARG A 233 0.69 6.15 8.01
C ARG A 233 0.74 6.55 6.53
N GLN A 234 -0.02 5.87 5.67
CA GLN A 234 0.03 6.02 4.21
C GLN A 234 1.47 5.96 3.69
N LEU A 235 2.22 4.96 4.15
CA LEU A 235 3.61 4.76 3.78
C LEU A 235 3.73 3.72 2.69
N LEU A 236 3.93 4.21 1.47
CA LEU A 236 4.63 3.43 0.48
C LEU A 236 6.05 3.19 1.03
N THR A 237 6.57 1.96 0.96
CA THR A 237 7.94 1.65 1.41
C THR A 237 8.65 0.64 0.48
N PRO A 238 9.98 0.70 0.32
CA PRO A 238 10.72 -0.24 -0.54
C PRO A 238 10.89 -1.63 0.10
N TYR A 239 10.62 -1.75 1.40
CA TYR A 239 10.67 -2.99 2.17
C TYR A 239 9.27 -3.61 2.32
N TYR A 240 9.20 -4.81 2.87
CA TYR A 240 7.95 -5.51 3.18
C TYR A 240 7.56 -5.35 4.65
N PRO A 241 6.27 -5.55 5.02
CA PRO A 241 5.84 -5.64 6.41
C PRO A 241 6.67 -6.57 7.29
N GLN A 242 7.14 -7.71 6.77
CA GLN A 242 8.03 -8.60 7.54
C GLN A 242 9.44 -8.03 7.80
N ASP A 243 9.95 -7.15 6.93
CA ASP A 243 11.21 -6.45 7.19
C ASP A 243 11.02 -5.47 8.36
N LEU A 244 9.91 -4.73 8.37
CA LEU A 244 9.56 -3.86 9.50
C LEU A 244 9.33 -4.66 10.79
N THR A 245 8.65 -5.82 10.72
CA THR A 245 8.50 -6.73 11.86
C THR A 245 9.86 -7.11 12.43
N THR A 246 10.79 -7.45 11.54
CA THR A 246 12.16 -7.85 11.90
C THR A 246 12.90 -6.72 12.59
N GLY A 247 12.87 -5.51 12.04
CA GLY A 247 13.49 -4.34 12.68
C GLY A 247 12.89 -4.04 14.07
N VAL A 248 11.57 -4.18 14.23
CA VAL A 248 10.91 -4.03 15.54
C VAL A 248 11.38 -5.10 16.52
N ASP A 249 11.39 -6.37 16.12
CA ASP A 249 11.84 -7.47 16.97
C ASP A 249 13.32 -7.30 17.37
N GLU A 250 14.20 -6.96 16.44
CA GLU A 250 15.62 -6.73 16.71
C GLU A 250 15.84 -5.54 17.66
N TYR A 251 15.12 -4.44 17.45
CA TYR A 251 15.21 -3.27 18.31
C TYR A 251 14.72 -3.57 19.74
N ILE A 252 13.69 -4.40 19.88
CA ILE A 252 13.20 -4.87 21.19
C ILE A 252 14.19 -5.86 21.83
N LEU A 253 14.75 -6.79 21.05
CA LEU A 253 15.67 -7.84 21.54
C LEU A 253 17.04 -7.29 21.94
N SER A 254 17.53 -6.26 21.26
CA SER A 254 18.79 -5.57 21.61
C SER A 254 18.72 -4.82 22.95
N GLY A 255 17.53 -4.61 23.50
CA GLY A 255 17.30 -3.86 24.74
C GLY A 255 17.28 -2.34 24.54
N GLU A 256 17.46 -1.84 23.33
CA GLU A 256 17.42 -0.40 23.02
C GLU A 256 16.05 0.22 23.33
N ALA A 257 14.96 -0.52 23.07
CA ALA A 257 13.62 -0.09 23.47
C ALA A 257 13.51 0.18 24.99
N THR A 258 14.12 -0.67 25.82
CA THR A 258 14.14 -0.49 27.28
C THR A 258 15.02 0.68 27.70
N LYS A 259 16.22 0.83 27.10
CA LYS A 259 17.11 1.97 27.36
C LYS A 259 16.45 3.31 27.04
N MET A 260 15.71 3.37 25.93
CA MET A 260 14.97 4.54 25.47
C MET A 260 13.60 4.70 26.15
N LYS A 261 13.27 3.85 27.14
CA LYS A 261 12.00 3.86 27.90
C LYS A 261 10.76 3.76 27.01
N MET A 262 10.88 3.13 25.84
CA MET A 262 9.77 2.86 24.95
C MET A 262 8.89 1.75 25.52
N LYS A 263 7.57 1.96 25.53
CA LYS A 263 6.61 1.03 26.13
C LYS A 263 5.72 0.33 25.10
N THR A 264 5.60 0.91 23.91
CA THR A 264 4.63 0.53 22.89
C THR A 264 5.34 0.18 21.59
N VAL A 265 4.71 -0.70 20.79
CA VAL A 265 5.22 -1.05 19.47
C VAL A 265 5.16 0.15 18.53
N ASP A 266 4.09 0.95 18.59
CA ASP A 266 3.94 2.14 17.76
C ASP A 266 5.11 3.11 17.90
N ALA A 267 5.61 3.33 19.14
CA ALA A 267 6.76 4.20 19.39
C ALA A 267 8.06 3.65 18.77
N VAL A 268 8.24 2.33 18.76
CA VAL A 268 9.37 1.67 18.10
C VAL A 268 9.24 1.80 16.58
N VAL A 269 8.05 1.56 16.03
CA VAL A 269 7.77 1.71 14.59
C VAL A 269 8.04 3.15 14.14
N ASP A 270 7.53 4.14 14.87
CA ASP A 270 7.74 5.56 14.55
C ASP A 270 9.23 5.91 14.54
N LEU A 271 10.00 5.43 15.51
CA LEU A 271 11.45 5.64 15.53
C LEU A 271 12.10 5.02 14.27
N LEU A 272 11.83 3.75 14.00
CA LEU A 272 12.49 3.01 12.92
C LEU A 272 12.16 3.58 11.54
N VAL A 273 10.89 3.95 11.32
CA VAL A 273 10.42 4.57 10.08
C VAL A 273 11.04 5.95 9.90
N ASN A 274 10.99 6.81 10.92
CA ASN A 274 11.52 8.18 10.81
C ASN A 274 13.04 8.20 10.68
N ALA A 275 13.74 7.25 11.31
CA ALA A 275 15.18 7.08 11.17
C ALA A 275 15.59 6.41 9.86
N LYS A 276 14.63 5.96 9.02
CA LYS A 276 14.88 5.16 7.81
C LYS A 276 15.76 3.93 8.11
N ALA A 277 15.52 3.30 9.27
CA ALA A 277 16.37 2.23 9.80
C ALA A 277 16.03 0.83 9.24
N ILE A 278 14.96 0.70 8.45
CA ILE A 278 14.50 -0.56 7.86
C ILE A 278 14.98 -0.67 6.41
N ARG A 279 15.56 -1.82 6.07
CA ARG A 279 16.02 -2.15 4.72
C ARG A 279 15.23 -3.32 4.15
N SER A 280 15.11 -3.33 2.82
CA SER A 280 14.53 -4.47 2.11
C SER A 280 15.43 -5.69 2.31
N GLY A 281 14.85 -6.82 2.71
CA GLY A 281 15.59 -8.06 2.97
C GLY A 281 16.08 -8.24 4.42
N ASP A 282 15.81 -7.28 5.32
CA ASP A 282 16.10 -7.44 6.75
C ASP A 282 15.48 -8.74 7.29
N PHE A 283 14.25 -9.06 6.88
CA PHE A 283 13.60 -10.32 7.23
C PHE A 283 14.42 -11.54 6.83
N MET A 284 14.88 -11.59 5.58
CA MET A 284 15.63 -12.73 5.06
C MET A 284 16.95 -12.91 5.81
N SER A 285 17.63 -11.81 6.13
CA SER A 285 18.90 -11.82 6.84
C SER A 285 18.80 -12.38 8.27
N SER A 286 17.64 -12.21 8.91
CA SER A 286 17.41 -12.60 10.31
C SER A 286 16.46 -13.79 10.48
N LYS A 287 15.89 -14.32 9.39
CA LYS A 287 14.90 -15.40 9.41
C LYS A 287 15.36 -16.62 10.20
N SER A 288 16.55 -17.14 9.91
CA SER A 288 17.08 -18.35 10.56
C SER A 288 17.31 -18.15 12.07
N ARG A 289 17.65 -16.91 12.47
CA ARG A 289 17.92 -16.58 13.88
C ARG A 289 16.65 -16.30 14.68
N LEU A 290 15.67 -15.62 14.09
CA LEU A 290 14.50 -15.11 14.82
C LEU A 290 13.24 -15.94 14.60
N TYR A 291 13.09 -16.60 13.45
CA TYR A 291 11.80 -17.10 12.96
C TYR A 291 11.84 -18.54 12.45
N GLU A 292 12.85 -19.32 12.84
CA GLU A 292 13.03 -20.71 12.39
C GLU A 292 11.79 -21.60 12.62
N LYS A 293 11.03 -21.33 13.69
CA LYS A 293 9.87 -22.13 14.11
C LYS A 293 8.53 -21.52 13.73
N GLU A 294 8.53 -20.42 12.97
CA GLU A 294 7.31 -19.73 12.58
C GLU A 294 6.61 -20.44 11.42
N VAL A 295 5.27 -20.45 11.48
CA VAL A 295 4.44 -21.00 10.40
C VAL A 295 4.19 -19.89 9.38
N LEU A 296 4.69 -20.09 8.16
CA LEU A 296 4.61 -19.10 7.09
C LEU A 296 4.00 -19.71 5.81
N PRO A 297 3.18 -18.94 5.08
CA PRO A 297 2.74 -19.33 3.74
C PRO A 297 3.94 -19.58 2.83
N GLN A 298 3.86 -20.57 1.95
CA GLN A 298 4.91 -20.90 0.97
C GLN A 298 4.97 -19.85 -0.14
N LEU A 299 5.46 -18.65 0.18
CA LEU A 299 5.56 -17.50 -0.70
C LEU A 299 7.04 -17.14 -0.92
N PRO A 300 7.46 -16.77 -2.15
CA PRO A 300 8.88 -16.56 -2.45
C PRO A 300 9.58 -15.55 -1.55
N PHE A 301 8.91 -14.45 -1.14
CA PHE A 301 9.51 -13.45 -0.23
C PHE A 301 9.73 -13.94 1.21
N PHE A 302 9.25 -15.13 1.57
CA PHE A 302 9.45 -15.71 2.89
C PHE A 302 10.57 -16.74 2.87
N PHE A 303 10.88 -17.31 1.72
CA PHE A 303 11.78 -18.45 1.64
C PHE A 303 13.06 -18.18 0.88
N SER A 304 13.08 -17.24 -0.09
CA SER A 304 14.16 -17.09 -1.08
C SER A 304 14.50 -18.42 -1.76
N GLU A 305 14.48 -18.45 -3.09
CA GLU A 305 14.98 -19.61 -3.81
C GLU A 305 16.45 -19.82 -3.43
N GLU A 306 16.75 -20.98 -2.83
CA GLU A 306 18.13 -21.46 -2.74
C GLU A 306 18.70 -21.44 -4.16
N ASN A 307 19.74 -20.64 -4.38
CA ASN A 307 20.70 -20.90 -5.45
C ASN A 307 21.76 -21.86 -4.90
#